data_AF-A0A1W7D432-F1
#
_entry.id   AF-A0A1W7D432-F1
#
_cell.length_a   1.000
_cell.length_b   1.000
_cell.length_c   1.000
_cell.angle_alpha   90.00
_cell.angle_beta   90.00
_cell.angle_gamma   90.00
#
_symmetry.space_group_name_H-M   'P 1'
#
loop_
_entity.id
_entity.type
_entity.pdbx_description
1 polymer ?
#
loop_
_entity_poly.entity_id
_entity_poly.type
_entity_poly.pdbx_seq_one_letter_code
_entity_poly.pdbx_strand_id
1 'polypeptide(L)'
;MDTQTGPARLDQRIESLRARLPAGQFILLMRVFNACLAGGSDVSRLHLTPQEQELFTPEVRGEIVALLGLALPGTHGTPLRAA
;
A
#
# COMPACT_ATOMS: atom_id res chain seq x y z
N MET A 1 4.02 -24.63 -5.85
CA MET A 1 4.40 -24.26 -4.47
C MET A 1 5.16 -22.95 -4.61
N ASP A 2 4.68 -21.74 -4.27
CA ASP A 2 3.60 -21.32 -3.36
C ASP A 2 3.10 -19.92 -3.76
N THR A 3 2.10 -19.81 -4.64
CA THR A 3 1.45 -18.51 -4.94
C THR A 3 0.58 -18.00 -3.79
N GLN A 4 0.44 -18.79 -2.71
CA GLN A 4 -0.41 -18.50 -1.56
C GLN A 4 0.21 -17.51 -0.55
N THR A 5 1.50 -17.18 -0.71
CA THR A 5 2.26 -16.40 0.28
C THR A 5 1.99 -14.89 0.20
N GLY A 6 1.71 -14.36 -0.99
CA GLY A 6 1.40 -12.94 -1.21
C GLY A 6 0.16 -12.45 -0.45
N PRO A 7 -1.02 -13.08 -0.64
CA PRO A 7 -2.25 -12.63 0.01
C PRO A 7 -2.20 -12.83 1.53
N ALA A 8 -1.68 -13.95 2.03
CA ALA A 8 -1.60 -14.22 3.48
C ALA A 8 -0.70 -13.20 4.22
N ARG A 9 0.42 -12.78 3.62
CA ARG A 9 1.29 -11.74 4.20
C ARG A 9 0.66 -10.36 4.14
N LEU A 10 -0.11 -10.07 3.10
CA LEU A 10 -0.85 -8.82 2.97
C LEU A 10 -1.93 -8.72 4.06
N ASP A 11 -2.75 -9.76 4.23
CA ASP A 11 -3.77 -9.83 5.28
C ASP A 11 -3.18 -9.64 6.67
N GLN A 12 -2.09 -10.35 6.99
CA GLN A 12 -1.42 -10.21 8.28
C GLN A 12 -0.88 -8.79 8.50
N ARG A 13 -0.36 -8.14 7.45
CA ARG A 13 0.14 -6.76 7.53
C ARG A 13 -1.00 -5.77 7.73
N ILE A 14 -2.11 -5.93 7.02
CA ILE A 14 -3.31 -5.09 7.16
C ILE A 14 -3.86 -5.20 8.58
N GLU A 15 -4.00 -6.42 9.13
CA GLU A 15 -4.51 -6.61 10.49
C GLU A 15 -3.57 -6.01 11.55
N SER A 16 -2.26 -6.13 11.36
CA SER A 16 -1.26 -5.50 12.23
C SER A 16 -1.35 -3.96 12.19
N LEU A 17 -1.62 -3.39 11.01
CA LEU A 17 -1.80 -1.93 10.85
C LEU A 17 -3.11 -1.48 11.47
N ARG A 18 -4.18 -2.26 11.32
CA ARG A 18 -5.48 -2.00 11.92
C ARG A 18 -5.41 -1.91 13.45
N ALA A 19 -4.63 -2.78 14.08
CA ALA A 19 -4.46 -2.80 15.53
C ALA A 19 -3.56 -1.66 16.07
N ARG A 20 -2.68 -1.10 15.23
CA ARG A 20 -1.67 -0.11 15.64
C ARG A 20 -2.02 1.33 15.27
N LEU A 21 -2.72 1.53 14.15
CA LEU A 21 -3.03 2.86 13.63
C LEU A 21 -4.36 3.39 14.20
N PRO A 22 -4.46 4.70 14.44
CA PRO A 22 -5.75 5.34 14.65
C PRO A 22 -6.69 5.08 13.47
N ALA A 23 -7.98 4.93 13.74
CA ALA A 23 -8.98 4.57 12.73
C ALA A 23 -8.92 5.49 11.49
N GLY A 24 -8.73 6.80 11.68
CA GLY A 24 -8.61 7.76 10.57
C GLY A 24 -7.39 7.50 9.66
N GLN A 25 -6.23 7.17 10.25
CA GLN A 25 -5.02 6.85 9.49
C GLN A 25 -5.15 5.51 8.76
N PHE A 26 -5.76 4.51 9.40
CA PHE A 26 -6.00 3.21 8.77
C PHE A 26 -6.98 3.30 7.59
N ILE A 27 -8.08 4.04 7.74
CA ILE A 27 -9.04 4.28 6.66
C ILE A 27 -8.37 4.98 5.47
N LEU A 28 -7.54 5.99 5.76
CA LEU A 28 -6.81 6.71 4.73
C LEU A 28 -5.85 5.79 3.97
N LEU A 29 -5.06 5.01 4.71
CA LEU A 29 -4.10 4.06 4.17
C LEU A 29 -4.79 3.04 3.24
N MET A 30 -5.91 2.46 3.67
CA MET A 30 -6.68 1.51 2.85
C MET A 30 -7.26 2.15 1.59
N ARG A 31 -7.75 3.40 1.68
CA ARG A 31 -8.29 4.13 0.52
C ARG A 31 -7.20 4.39 -0.51
N VAL A 32 -6.03 4.84 -0.08
CA VAL A 32 -4.87 5.09 -0.95
C VAL A 32 -4.39 3.79 -1.57
N PHE A 33 -4.25 2.73 -0.77
CA PHE A 33 -3.86 1.40 -1.25
C PHE A 33 -4.81 0.88 -2.34
N ASN A 34 -6.12 0.93 -2.10
CA ASN A 34 -7.13 0.51 -3.08
C ASN A 34 -7.10 1.36 -4.36
N ALA A 35 -6.91 2.66 -4.24
CA ALA A 35 -6.78 3.55 -5.40
C ALA A 35 -5.55 3.20 -6.25
N CYS A 36 -4.41 2.90 -5.61
CA CYS A 36 -3.21 2.46 -6.32
C CYS A 36 -3.39 1.11 -7.03
N LEU A 37 -4.13 0.18 -6.44
CA LEU A 37 -4.48 -1.09 -7.09
C LEU A 37 -5.42 -0.90 -8.29
N ALA A 38 -6.38 0.03 -8.20
CA ALA A 38 -7.35 0.28 -9.25
C ALA A 38 -6.79 1.12 -10.42
N GLY A 39 -5.86 2.04 -10.16
CA GLY A 39 -5.41 3.05 -11.11
C GLY A 39 -3.96 2.93 -11.61
N GLY A 40 -3.16 2.03 -11.03
CA GLY A 40 -1.75 1.86 -11.39
C GLY A 40 -0.87 3.02 -10.90
N SER A 41 -0.30 2.86 -9.70
CA SER A 41 0.83 3.64 -9.11
C SER A 41 0.76 5.18 -9.06
N ASP A 42 -0.22 5.86 -9.65
CA ASP A 42 -0.27 7.31 -9.64
C ASP A 42 -0.92 7.84 -8.35
N VAL A 43 -0.10 7.89 -7.29
CA VAL A 43 -0.46 8.47 -5.99
C VAL A 43 -0.78 9.96 -6.10
N SER A 44 -0.32 10.61 -7.18
CA SER A 44 -0.52 12.04 -7.45
C SER A 44 -1.97 12.41 -7.80
N ARG A 45 -2.80 11.42 -8.17
CA ARG A 45 -4.25 11.60 -8.39
C ARG A 45 -5.09 11.48 -7.12
N LEU A 46 -4.48 11.17 -5.97
CA LEU A 46 -5.23 11.12 -4.71
C LEU A 46 -5.54 12.53 -4.24
N HIS A 47 -6.80 12.93 -4.42
CA HIS A 47 -7.38 14.11 -3.80
C HIS A 47 -7.56 13.83 -2.30
N LEU A 48 -6.51 14.10 -1.52
CA LEU A 48 -6.55 14.07 -0.07
C LEU A 48 -7.19 15.36 0.44
N THR A 49 -8.22 15.25 1.27
CA THR A 49 -8.76 16.40 1.99
C THR A 49 -7.72 16.98 2.95
N PRO A 50 -7.85 18.25 3.39
CA PRO A 50 -6.90 18.86 4.32
C PRO A 50 -6.68 18.03 5.60
N GLN A 51 -7.76 17.45 6.14
CA GLN A 51 -7.71 16.56 7.30
C GLN A 51 -6.96 15.26 7.01
N GLU A 52 -7.09 14.71 5.80
CA GLU A 52 -6.34 13.52 5.39
C GLU A 52 -4.87 13.82 5.16
N GLN A 53 -4.52 15.03 4.68
CA GLN A 53 -3.13 15.45 4.55
C GLN A 53 -2.42 15.52 5.91
N GLU A 54 -3.11 15.97 6.96
CA GLU A 54 -2.59 15.94 8.34
C GLU A 54 -2.36 14.51 8.86
N LEU A 55 -3.20 13.56 8.44
CA LEU A 55 -3.08 12.15 8.78
C LEU A 55 -2.08 11.38 7.90
N PHE A 56 -1.65 11.98 6.78
CA PHE A 56 -0.73 11.36 5.81
C PHE A 56 0.73 11.58 6.19
N THR A 57 1.11 11.05 7.36
CA THR A 57 2.47 11.13 7.87
C THR A 57 3.45 10.30 7.02
N PRO A 58 4.76 10.59 7.08
CA PRO A 58 5.76 9.77 6.40
C PRO A 58 5.72 8.29 6.79
N GLU A 59 5.33 7.95 8.03
CA GLU A 59 5.12 6.56 8.45
C GLU A 59 3.98 5.90 7.66
N VAL A 60 2.83 6.56 7.55
CA VAL A 60 1.67 6.07 6.78
C VAL A 60 2.04 5.87 5.31
N ARG A 61 2.82 6.77 4.74
CA ARG A 61 3.35 6.65 3.37
C ARG A 61 4.25 5.44 3.20
N GLY A 62 5.15 5.18 4.16
CA GLY A 62 6.02 4.00 4.16
C GLY A 62 5.24 2.69 4.19
N GLU A 63 4.17 2.63 4.99
CA GLU A 63 3.29 1.46 5.06
C GLU A 63 2.52 1.21 3.76
N ILE A 64 2.06 2.26 3.07
CA ILE A 64 1.42 2.14 1.75
C ILE A 64 2.39 1.52 0.74
N VAL A 65 3.63 1.99 0.70
CA VAL A 65 4.65 1.42 -0.22
C VAL A 65 4.93 -0.04 0.11
N ALA A 66 5.03 -0.38 1.39
CA ALA A 66 5.23 -1.76 1.83
C ALA A 66 4.05 -2.67 1.41
N LEU A 67 2.81 -2.21 1.58
CA LEU A 67 1.62 -2.95 1.15
C LEU A 67 1.56 -3.12 -0.37
N LEU A 68 1.90 -2.08 -1.14
CA LEU A 68 1.95 -2.16 -2.61
C LEU A 68 3.02 -3.14 -3.09
N GLY A 69 4.19 -3.17 -2.44
CA GLY A 69 5.24 -4.15 -2.74
C GLY A 69 4.85 -5.60 -2.43
N LEU A 70 3.96 -5.82 -1.45
CA LEU A 70 3.40 -7.13 -1.15
C LEU A 70 2.27 -7.53 -2.12
N ALA A 71 1.49 -6.55 -2.58
CA ALA A 71 0.32 -6.77 -3.44
C ALA A 71 0.64 -6.85 -4.94
N LEU A 72 1.70 -6.18 -5.40
CA LEU A 72 2.14 -6.16 -6.79
C LEU A 72 3.48 -6.91 -6.91
N PRO A 73 3.47 -8.23 -7.21
CA PRO A 73 4.69 -9.05 -7.29
C PRO A 73 5.58 -8.77 -8.53
N GLY A 74 5.65 -7.52 -9.01
CA GLY A 74 6.37 -7.14 -10.24
C GLY A 74 7.19 -5.85 -10.17
N THR A 75 7.18 -5.10 -9.07
CA THR A 75 7.91 -3.81 -8.98
C THR A 75 9.33 -3.91 -8.43
N HIS A 76 9.81 -5.12 -8.12
CA HIS A 76 11.17 -5.35 -7.59
C HIS A 76 11.92 -6.52 -8.26
N GLY A 77 11.77 -6.71 -9.58
CA GLY A 77 12.55 -7.75 -10.24
C GLY A 77 12.29 -7.98 -11.72
N THR A 78 12.59 -7.00 -12.58
CA THR A 78 13.01 -7.33 -13.94
C THR A 78 14.40 -6.72 -14.15
N PRO A 79 15.51 -7.49 -13.98
CA PRO A 79 16.71 -7.10 -14.68
C PRO A 79 16.35 -7.12 -16.17
N LEU A 80 16.49 -5.97 -16.81
CA LEU A 80 16.50 -5.82 -18.25
C LEU A 80 17.38 -6.93 -18.85
N ARG A 81 16.77 -8.01 -19.35
CA ARG A 81 17.45 -8.97 -20.21
C ARG A 81 17.71 -8.23 -21.51
N ALA A 82 18.93 -7.70 -21.63
CA ALA A 82 19.51 -7.34 -22.90
C ALA A 82 19.45 -8.59 -23.81
N ALA A 83 18.82 -8.41 -24.97
CA ALA A 83 18.93 -9.28 -26.13
C ALA A 83 19.21 -8.37 -27.33
#